data_AF-A0A327Z437-F1
#
_entry.id   AF-A0A327Z437-F1
#
_cell.length_a   1.000
_cell.length_b   1.000
_cell.length_c   1.000
_cell.angle_alpha   90.00
_cell.angle_beta   90.00
_cell.angle_gamma   90.00
#
_symmetry.space_group_name_H-M   'P 1'
#
loop_
_entity.id
_entity.type
_entity.pdbx_description
1 polymer ?
#
loop_
_entity_poly.entity_id
_entity_poly.type
_entity_poly.pdbx_seq_one_letter_code
_entity_poly.pdbx_strand_id
1 'polypeptide(L)'
;MTTLVTIPNTITSVRTIASIGLAMAALTHRSVSLLVAAYLTYWIGDILDGTAARALGQETRTGAVFDIVADRACTSACAAALVVLQPATVWPIAVFLIQFMVIDQLLSLMFLRWPLLSPNYFAQVDRRVYWWNWSPPAKALNTAAVVILAIAAPVAVAVTFALAVTAVKVASLIHTARLPVGSPAVPTACLPAGLPLARP
;
A
#
# COMPACT_ATOMS: atom_id res chain seq x y z
N MET A 1 -22.72 -10.30 -2.16
CA MET A 1 -22.70 -9.63 -3.47
C MET A 1 -21.51 -8.67 -3.48
N THR A 2 -20.45 -8.97 -4.23
CA THR A 2 -19.28 -8.08 -4.35
C THR A 2 -19.54 -7.07 -5.45
N THR A 3 -20.06 -5.90 -5.08
CA THR A 3 -20.22 -4.79 -6.03
C THR A 3 -18.85 -4.20 -6.32
N LEU A 4 -18.36 -4.34 -7.56
CA LEU A 4 -17.09 -3.74 -7.99
C LEU A 4 -17.19 -2.22 -8.18
N VAL A 5 -18.38 -1.74 -8.52
CA VAL A 5 -18.66 -0.32 -8.72
C VAL A 5 -19.07 0.31 -7.40
N THR A 6 -18.08 0.80 -6.66
CA THR A 6 -18.26 1.56 -5.42
C THR A 6 -17.60 2.92 -5.57
N ILE A 7 -17.94 3.86 -4.68
CA ILE A 7 -17.29 5.17 -4.63
C ILE A 7 -15.77 5.04 -4.45
N PRO A 8 -15.24 4.28 -3.46
CA PRO A 8 -13.79 4.13 -3.30
C PRO A 8 -13.13 3.51 -4.52
N ASN A 9 -13.67 2.43 -5.11
CA ASN A 9 -13.07 1.83 -6.31
C ASN A 9 -13.09 2.77 -7.53
N THR A 10 -14.09 3.65 -7.63
CA THR A 10 -14.13 4.68 -8.66
C THR A 10 -13.01 5.68 -8.45
N ILE A 11 -12.77 6.14 -7.21
CA ILE A 11 -11.65 7.02 -6.86
C ILE A 11 -10.32 6.33 -7.17
N THR A 12 -10.13 5.06 -6.76
CA THR A 12 -8.94 4.26 -7.08
C THR A 12 -8.70 4.18 -8.59
N SER A 13 -9.74 3.92 -9.38
CA SER A 13 -9.63 3.85 -10.84
C SER A 13 -9.21 5.20 -11.45
N VAL A 14 -9.89 6.29 -11.05
CA VAL A 14 -9.62 7.63 -11.57
C VAL A 14 -8.22 8.10 -11.19
N ARG A 15 -7.80 7.93 -9.92
CA ARG A 15 -6.45 8.33 -9.48
C ARG A 15 -5.36 7.54 -10.21
N THR A 16 -5.59 6.26 -10.48
CA THR A 16 -4.61 5.43 -11.19
C THR A 16 -4.43 5.88 -12.63
N ILE A 17 -5.53 6.07 -13.37
CA ILE A 17 -5.47 6.54 -14.75
C ILE A 17 -4.81 7.92 -14.83
N ALA A 18 -5.22 8.84 -13.95
CA ALA A 18 -4.68 10.19 -13.91
C ALA A 18 -3.18 10.21 -13.54
N SER A 19 -2.78 9.50 -12.48
CA SER A 19 -1.38 9.43 -12.06
C SER A 19 -0.48 8.82 -13.12
N ILE A 20 -0.88 7.70 -13.72
CA ILE A 20 -0.09 7.05 -14.78
C ILE A 20 -0.01 7.97 -16.00
N GLY A 21 -1.13 8.58 -16.41
CA GLY A 21 -1.15 9.54 -17.51
C GLY A 21 -0.20 10.72 -17.28
N LEU A 22 -0.20 11.28 -16.07
CA LEU A 22 0.71 12.35 -15.67
C LEU A 22 2.18 11.90 -15.66
N ALA A 23 2.48 10.69 -15.18
CA ALA A 23 3.84 10.13 -15.21
C ALA A 23 4.34 9.92 -16.66
N MET A 24 3.47 9.44 -17.55
CA MET A 24 3.78 9.30 -18.98
C MET A 24 3.98 10.65 -19.66
N ALA A 25 3.15 11.65 -19.32
CA ALA A 25 3.33 13.02 -19.80
C ALA A 25 4.63 13.63 -19.26
N ALA A 26 4.99 13.38 -18.00
CA ALA A 26 6.26 13.81 -17.41
C ALA A 26 7.47 13.25 -18.18
N LEU A 27 7.42 11.96 -18.56
CA LEU A 27 8.45 11.32 -19.39
C LEU A 27 8.52 11.97 -20.79
N THR A 28 7.37 12.15 -21.43
CA THR A 28 7.28 12.69 -22.80
C THR A 28 7.78 14.13 -22.88
N HIS A 29 7.40 14.96 -21.91
CA HIS A 29 7.74 16.38 -21.87
C HIS A 29 8.99 16.69 -21.02
N ARG A 30 9.67 15.67 -20.49
CA ARG A 30 10.80 15.81 -19.55
C ARG A 30 10.52 16.76 -18.38
N SER A 31 9.31 16.70 -17.83
CA SER A 31 8.82 17.68 -16.86
C SER A 31 8.75 17.13 -15.44
N VAL A 32 9.56 17.70 -14.55
CA VAL A 32 9.54 17.40 -13.11
C VAL A 32 8.23 17.86 -12.47
N SER A 33 7.62 18.97 -12.92
CA SER A 33 6.35 19.44 -12.35
C SER A 33 5.20 18.47 -12.64
N LEU A 34 5.17 17.87 -13.84
CA LEU A 34 4.20 16.81 -14.16
C LEU A 34 4.46 15.54 -13.33
N LEU A 35 5.71 15.19 -13.07
CA LEU A 35 6.05 14.07 -12.17
C LEU A 35 5.58 14.34 -10.73
N VAL A 36 5.78 15.56 -10.22
CA VAL A 36 5.27 15.97 -8.90
C VAL A 36 3.73 15.88 -8.89
N ALA A 37 3.07 16.37 -9.94
CA ALA A 37 1.61 16.24 -10.07
C ALA A 37 1.14 14.78 -10.10
N ALA A 38 1.89 13.88 -10.74
CA ALA A 38 1.61 12.44 -10.73
C ALA A 38 1.67 11.87 -9.31
N TYR A 39 2.75 12.12 -8.57
CA TYR A 39 2.89 11.68 -7.17
C TYR A 39 1.80 12.26 -6.26
N LEU A 40 1.48 13.55 -6.40
CA LEU A 40 0.42 14.19 -5.61
C LEU A 40 -0.95 13.58 -5.93
N THR A 41 -1.27 13.38 -7.20
CA THR A 41 -2.52 12.74 -7.64
C THR A 41 -2.64 11.33 -7.06
N TYR A 42 -1.55 10.57 -7.10
CA TYR A 42 -1.47 9.24 -6.53
C TYR A 42 -1.74 9.25 -5.01
N TRP A 43 -0.94 9.99 -4.24
CA TRP A 43 -1.00 9.98 -2.78
C TRP A 43 -2.29 10.60 -2.23
N ILE A 44 -2.76 11.70 -2.80
CA ILE A 44 -4.02 12.31 -2.37
C ILE A 44 -5.17 11.37 -2.70
N GLY A 45 -5.17 10.79 -3.90
CA GLY A 45 -6.18 9.80 -4.29
C GLY A 45 -6.22 8.58 -3.35
N ASP A 46 -5.06 8.09 -2.90
CA ASP A 46 -4.91 6.98 -1.94
C ASP A 46 -5.57 7.25 -0.59
N ILE A 47 -5.40 8.49 -0.14
CA ILE A 47 -6.00 8.90 1.12
C ILE A 47 -7.52 9.02 0.91
N LEU A 48 -7.96 9.56 -0.23
CA LEU A 48 -9.37 9.76 -0.55
C LEU A 48 -10.15 8.45 -0.73
N ASP A 49 -9.62 7.44 -1.44
CA ASP A 49 -10.37 6.17 -1.60
C ASP A 49 -10.49 5.42 -0.28
N GLY A 50 -9.42 5.32 0.50
CA GLY A 50 -9.44 4.66 1.79
C GLY A 50 -10.34 5.39 2.78
N THR A 51 -10.33 6.73 2.80
CA THR A 51 -11.24 7.51 3.66
C THR A 51 -12.69 7.36 3.23
N ALA A 52 -12.99 7.44 1.93
CA ALA A 52 -14.34 7.22 1.40
C ALA A 52 -14.87 5.82 1.72
N ALA A 53 -14.03 4.78 1.60
CA ALA A 53 -14.41 3.41 1.91
C ALA A 53 -14.88 3.25 3.36
N ARG A 54 -14.14 3.84 4.32
CA ARG A 54 -14.46 3.80 5.75
C ARG A 54 -15.65 4.68 6.10
N ALA A 55 -15.71 5.89 5.55
CA ALA A 55 -16.79 6.84 5.83
C ALA A 55 -18.16 6.36 5.31
N LEU A 56 -18.16 5.62 4.19
CA LEU A 56 -19.37 5.14 3.53
C LEU A 56 -19.70 3.67 3.86
N GLY A 57 -18.88 2.98 4.65
CA GLY A 57 -19.05 1.56 4.94
C GLY A 57 -18.96 0.66 3.68
N GLN A 58 -18.18 1.08 2.69
CA GLN A 58 -18.01 0.39 1.39
C GLN A 58 -16.70 -0.40 1.29
N GLU A 59 -16.06 -0.71 2.41
CA GLU A 59 -14.85 -1.53 2.44
C GLU A 59 -15.14 -2.96 1.98
N THR A 60 -14.33 -3.44 1.03
CA THR A 60 -14.44 -4.82 0.53
C THR A 60 -13.05 -5.43 0.35
N ARG A 61 -12.95 -6.76 0.47
CA ARG A 61 -11.69 -7.49 0.20
C ARG A 61 -11.20 -7.27 -1.22
N THR A 62 -12.11 -7.27 -2.18
CA THR A 62 -11.78 -7.01 -3.59
C THR A 62 -11.31 -5.57 -3.81
N GLY A 63 -11.95 -4.60 -3.17
CA GLY A 63 -11.51 -3.20 -3.19
C GLY A 63 -10.10 -3.04 -2.60
N ALA A 64 -9.81 -3.68 -1.47
CA ALA A 64 -8.47 -3.65 -0.88
C ALA A 64 -7.39 -4.29 -1.78
N VAL A 65 -7.70 -5.39 -2.48
CA VAL A 65 -6.78 -5.98 -3.46
C VAL A 65 -6.59 -5.06 -4.66
N PHE A 66 -7.67 -4.45 -5.16
CA PHE A 66 -7.60 -3.50 -6.27
C PHE A 66 -6.73 -2.30 -5.93
N ASP A 67 -6.91 -1.74 -4.73
CA ASP A 67 -6.12 -0.65 -4.15
C ASP A 67 -4.61 -1.00 -4.10
N ILE A 68 -4.27 -2.18 -3.58
CA ILE A 68 -2.89 -2.68 -3.55
C ILE A 68 -2.28 -2.74 -4.96
N VAL A 69 -3.02 -3.24 -5.94
CA VAL A 69 -2.53 -3.34 -7.34
C VAL A 69 -2.40 -1.96 -7.98
N ALA A 70 -3.38 -1.08 -7.76
CA ALA A 70 -3.41 0.30 -8.25
C ALA A 70 -2.21 1.10 -7.74
N ASP A 71 -1.91 1.02 -6.44
CA ASP A 71 -0.71 1.56 -5.82
C ASP A 71 0.57 1.15 -6.56
N ARG A 72 0.66 -0.14 -6.94
CA ARG A 72 1.87 -0.70 -7.54
C ARG A 72 2.04 -0.17 -8.96
N ALA A 73 0.94 -0.06 -9.70
CA ALA A 73 0.92 0.54 -11.02
C ALA A 73 1.31 2.03 -10.98
N CYS A 74 0.70 2.82 -10.09
CA CYS A 74 1.02 4.25 -9.91
C CYS A 74 2.49 4.44 -9.52
N THR A 75 2.93 3.71 -8.49
CA THR A 75 4.28 3.85 -7.94
C THR A 75 5.34 3.44 -8.95
N SER A 76 5.14 2.34 -9.69
CA SER A 76 6.11 1.91 -10.71
C SER A 76 6.21 2.90 -11.86
N ALA A 77 5.08 3.46 -12.35
CA ALA A 77 5.08 4.49 -13.38
C ALA A 77 5.81 5.77 -12.90
N CYS A 78 5.48 6.26 -11.70
CA CYS A 78 6.12 7.45 -11.13
C CYS A 78 7.62 7.20 -10.84
N ALA A 79 7.99 6.04 -10.32
CA ALA A 79 9.38 5.68 -10.05
C ALA A 79 10.21 5.55 -11.33
N ALA A 80 9.65 4.96 -12.39
CA ALA A 80 10.31 4.91 -13.70
C ALA A 80 10.55 6.32 -14.26
N ALA A 81 9.53 7.20 -14.18
CA ALA A 81 9.67 8.59 -14.56
C ALA A 81 10.74 9.31 -13.72
N LEU A 82 10.77 9.09 -12.41
CA LEU A 82 11.77 9.67 -11.51
C LEU A 82 13.19 9.26 -11.90
N VAL A 83 13.45 7.99 -12.17
CA VAL A 83 14.78 7.51 -12.57
C VAL A 83 15.21 8.12 -13.91
N VAL A 84 14.29 8.25 -14.86
CA VAL A 84 14.61 8.86 -16.17
C VAL A 84 14.89 10.35 -16.06
N LEU A 85 14.14 11.07 -15.23
CA LEU A 85 14.30 12.52 -15.05
C LEU A 85 15.44 12.87 -14.09
N GLN A 86 15.72 12.00 -13.12
CA GLN A 86 16.76 12.17 -12.11
C GLN A 86 17.58 10.87 -11.94
N PRO A 87 18.52 10.56 -12.85
CA PRO A 87 19.24 9.29 -12.88
C PRO A 87 20.02 8.92 -11.60
N ALA A 88 20.42 9.92 -10.81
CA ALA A 88 21.08 9.70 -9.52
C ALA A 88 20.21 8.88 -8.53
N THR A 89 18.90 8.83 -8.74
CA THR A 89 17.95 8.09 -7.89
C THR A 89 17.87 6.59 -8.22
N VAL A 90 18.56 6.10 -9.26
CA VAL A 90 18.40 4.73 -9.77
C VAL A 90 18.60 3.65 -8.71
N TRP A 91 19.63 3.76 -7.87
CA TRP A 91 19.96 2.75 -6.87
C TRP A 91 18.94 2.65 -5.73
N PRO A 92 18.59 3.74 -5.02
CA PRO A 92 17.57 3.65 -3.97
C PRO A 92 16.20 3.24 -4.55
N ILE A 93 15.86 3.70 -5.75
CA ILE A 93 14.59 3.34 -6.41
C ILE A 93 14.58 1.88 -6.86
N ALA A 94 15.69 1.31 -7.33
CA ALA A 94 15.76 -0.10 -7.69
C ALA A 94 15.53 -1.01 -6.47
N VAL A 95 16.18 -0.72 -5.33
CA VAL A 95 15.95 -1.44 -4.07
C VAL A 95 14.49 -1.31 -3.63
N PHE A 96 13.97 -0.08 -3.67
CA PHE A 96 12.58 0.20 -3.34
C PHE A 96 11.60 -0.57 -4.22
N LEU A 97 11.80 -0.62 -5.54
CA LEU A 97 10.89 -1.33 -6.44
C LEU A 97 10.92 -2.84 -6.21
N ILE A 98 12.08 -3.46 -5.99
CA ILE A 98 12.16 -4.88 -5.63
C ILE A 98 11.38 -5.15 -4.33
N GLN A 99 11.63 -4.32 -3.32
CA GLN A 99 10.95 -4.42 -2.04
C GLN A 99 9.43 -4.20 -2.15
N PHE A 100 8.99 -3.17 -2.87
CA PHE A 100 7.60 -2.73 -2.91
C PHE A 100 6.74 -3.57 -3.88
N MET A 101 7.29 -3.96 -5.04
CA MET A 101 6.59 -4.76 -6.04
C MET A 101 6.54 -6.25 -5.71
N VAL A 102 7.52 -6.78 -4.99
CA VAL A 102 7.65 -8.23 -4.76
C VAL A 102 7.36 -8.58 -3.31
N ILE A 103 8.19 -8.07 -2.39
CA ILE A 103 8.16 -8.50 -0.98
C ILE A 103 6.93 -7.92 -0.28
N ASP A 104 6.72 -6.61 -0.41
CA ASP A 104 5.57 -5.92 0.18
C ASP A 104 4.27 -6.27 -0.52
N GLN A 105 4.29 -6.57 -1.82
CA GLN A 105 3.12 -7.11 -2.52
C GLN A 105 2.66 -8.42 -1.89
N LEU A 106 3.58 -9.37 -1.72
CA LEU A 106 3.26 -10.66 -1.11
C LEU A 106 2.77 -10.46 0.33
N LEU A 107 3.48 -9.66 1.13
CA LEU A 107 3.11 -9.33 2.51
C LEU A 107 1.72 -8.67 2.59
N SER A 108 1.45 -7.68 1.74
CA SER A 108 0.19 -6.93 1.70
C SER A 108 -0.98 -7.79 1.25
N LEU A 109 -0.76 -8.88 0.51
CA LEU A 109 -1.82 -9.85 0.18
C LEU A 109 -2.03 -10.91 1.27
N MET A 110 -1.14 -11.05 2.25
CA MET A 110 -1.26 -12.09 3.29
C MET A 110 -2.49 -11.92 4.17
N PHE A 111 -3.07 -10.72 4.29
CA PHE A 111 -4.32 -10.50 5.03
C PHE A 111 -5.45 -11.41 4.52
N LEU A 112 -5.40 -11.85 3.26
CA LEU A 112 -6.39 -12.73 2.65
C LEU A 112 -6.45 -14.12 3.30
N ARG A 113 -5.41 -14.52 4.02
CA ARG A 113 -5.40 -15.77 4.81
C ARG A 113 -6.35 -15.70 6.01
N TRP A 114 -6.74 -14.51 6.45
CA TRP A 114 -7.66 -14.28 7.55
C TRP A 114 -8.95 -13.62 7.02
N PRO A 115 -10.08 -13.68 7.75
CA PRO A 115 -11.32 -12.98 7.42
C PRO A 115 -11.21 -11.47 7.68
N LEU A 116 -10.11 -10.85 7.25
CA LEU A 116 -9.89 -9.41 7.31
C LEU A 116 -10.39 -8.75 6.02
N LEU A 117 -10.91 -7.53 6.13
CA LEU A 117 -11.32 -6.73 4.97
C LEU A 117 -10.12 -6.17 4.21
N SER A 118 -9.06 -5.79 4.92
CA SER A 118 -7.86 -5.18 4.36
C SER A 118 -6.67 -5.30 5.33
N PRO A 119 -5.45 -5.00 4.89
CA PRO A 119 -4.27 -4.94 5.77
C PRO A 119 -4.39 -3.90 6.90
N ASN A 120 -5.30 -2.92 6.79
CA ASN A 120 -5.54 -1.94 7.85
C ASN A 120 -6.05 -2.58 9.15
N TYR A 121 -6.66 -3.76 9.06
CA TYR A 121 -7.18 -4.50 10.21
C TYR A 121 -6.20 -5.55 10.75
N PHE A 122 -4.96 -5.58 10.25
CA PHE A 122 -4.00 -6.63 10.62
C PHE A 122 -3.61 -6.63 12.10
N ALA A 123 -3.86 -5.54 12.83
CA ALA A 123 -3.69 -5.51 14.28
C ALA A 123 -4.51 -6.59 15.03
N GLN A 124 -5.57 -7.11 14.42
CA GLN A 124 -6.38 -8.23 14.94
C GLN A 124 -5.67 -9.58 14.83
N VAL A 125 -4.68 -9.70 13.95
CA VAL A 125 -3.89 -10.93 13.73
C VAL A 125 -2.53 -10.79 14.42
N ASP A 126 -1.79 -9.72 14.13
CA ASP A 126 -0.53 -9.40 14.78
C ASP A 126 -0.31 -7.88 14.84
N ARG A 127 -0.29 -7.35 16.07
CA ARG A 127 -0.16 -5.92 16.31
C ARG A 127 1.23 -5.40 15.95
N ARG A 128 2.30 -6.20 16.09
CA ARG A 128 3.67 -5.76 15.76
C ARG A 128 3.84 -5.61 14.26
N VAL A 129 3.39 -6.61 13.49
CA VAL A 129 3.42 -6.55 12.02
C VAL A 129 2.59 -5.37 11.52
N TYR A 130 1.41 -5.13 12.11
CA TYR A 130 0.61 -3.95 11.81
C TYR A 130 1.38 -2.65 12.03
N TRP A 131 2.00 -2.48 13.20
CA TRP A 131 2.74 -1.26 13.52
C TRP A 131 3.90 -1.00 12.55
N TRP A 132 4.61 -2.03 12.12
CA TRP A 132 5.73 -1.92 11.18
C TRP A 132 5.32 -1.66 9.73
N ASN A 133 4.10 -2.04 9.33
CA ASN A 133 3.73 -2.07 7.91
C ASN A 133 2.54 -1.19 7.55
N TRP A 134 1.48 -1.21 8.35
CA TRP A 134 0.17 -0.67 7.97
C TRP A 134 -0.37 0.41 8.92
N SER A 135 0.34 0.72 10.01
CA SER A 135 0.07 1.94 10.78
C SER A 135 0.28 3.18 9.89
N PRO A 136 -0.44 4.31 10.12
CA PRO A 136 -0.23 5.54 9.36
C PRO A 136 1.24 5.99 9.26
N PRO A 137 2.04 6.02 10.35
CA PRO A 137 3.45 6.39 10.23
C PRO A 137 4.27 5.37 9.44
N ALA A 138 3.98 4.07 9.59
CA ALA A 138 4.66 3.04 8.80
C ALA A 138 4.39 3.17 7.30
N LYS A 139 3.14 3.45 6.89
CA LYS A 139 2.82 3.67 5.48
C LYS A 139 3.59 4.84 4.89
N ALA A 140 3.70 5.95 5.63
CA ALA A 140 4.47 7.12 5.22
C ALA A 140 5.98 6.80 5.11
N LEU A 141 6.55 6.12 6.10
CA LEU A 141 7.98 5.75 6.13
C LEU A 141 8.36 4.71 5.07
N ASN A 142 7.48 3.75 4.79
CA ASN A 142 7.79 2.64 3.88
C ASN A 142 7.83 3.08 2.40
N THR A 143 7.21 4.20 2.05
CA THR A 143 6.98 4.59 0.64
C THR A 143 7.45 6.01 0.38
N ALA A 144 6.77 7.01 0.97
CA ALA A 144 7.06 8.42 0.70
C ALA A 144 8.47 8.82 1.18
N ALA A 145 8.90 8.35 2.37
CA ALA A 145 10.23 8.67 2.88
C ALA A 145 11.34 8.14 1.97
N VAL A 146 11.20 6.95 1.37
CA VAL A 146 12.21 6.40 0.44
C VAL A 146 12.34 7.28 -0.80
N VAL A 147 11.22 7.71 -1.39
CA VAL A 147 11.20 8.59 -2.57
C VAL A 147 11.80 9.96 -2.23
N ILE A 148 11.42 10.55 -1.10
CA ILE A 148 11.93 11.86 -0.66
C ILE A 148 13.44 11.79 -0.39
N LEU A 149 13.91 10.74 0.31
CA LEU A 149 15.34 10.55 0.58
C LEU A 149 16.12 10.30 -0.71
N ALA A 150 15.57 9.56 -1.68
CA ALA A 150 16.21 9.35 -2.97
C ALA A 150 16.49 10.68 -3.70
N ILE A 151 15.62 11.68 -3.54
CA ILE A 151 15.74 13.00 -4.17
C ILE A 151 16.63 13.94 -3.36
N ALA A 152 16.49 13.96 -2.03
CA ALA A 152 17.03 15.01 -1.18
C ALA A 152 18.26 14.61 -0.36
N ALA A 153 18.55 13.32 -0.21
CA ALA A 153 19.65 12.83 0.61
C ALA A 153 20.79 12.24 -0.24
N PRO A 154 22.00 12.09 0.34
CA PRO A 154 23.07 11.34 -0.31
C PRO A 154 22.60 9.92 -0.67
N VAL A 155 23.00 9.43 -1.85
CA VAL A 155 22.57 8.12 -2.38
C VAL A 155 22.78 6.99 -1.36
N ALA A 156 23.91 7.00 -0.64
CA ALA A 156 24.20 6.01 0.39
C ALA A 156 23.16 5.99 1.52
N VAL A 157 22.67 7.16 1.95
CA VAL A 157 21.63 7.29 2.99
C VAL A 157 20.32 6.74 2.47
N ALA A 158 19.90 7.13 1.26
CA ALA A 158 18.65 6.66 0.67
C ALA A 158 18.65 5.14 0.43
N VAL A 159 19.76 4.58 -0.08
CA VAL A 159 19.92 3.13 -0.27
C VAL A 159 19.90 2.39 1.06
N THR A 160 20.63 2.88 2.06
CA THR A 160 20.65 2.27 3.41
C THR A 160 19.25 2.24 4.01
N PHE A 161 18.50 3.32 3.88
CA PHE A 161 17.13 3.39 4.36
C PHE A 161 16.22 2.41 3.60
N ALA A 162 16.28 2.36 2.27
CA ALA A 162 15.51 1.40 1.47
C ALA A 162 15.83 -0.06 1.84
N LEU A 163 17.10 -0.39 2.09
CA LEU A 163 17.51 -1.71 2.57
C LEU A 163 16.98 -2.02 3.98
N ALA A 164 16.98 -1.03 4.88
CA ALA A 164 16.42 -1.20 6.22
C ALA A 164 14.90 -1.48 6.15
N VAL A 165 14.16 -0.74 5.33
CA VAL A 165 12.73 -1.01 5.07
C VAL A 165 12.57 -2.42 4.49
N THR A 166 13.42 -2.81 3.53
CA THR A 166 13.42 -4.16 2.95
C THR A 166 13.58 -5.24 4.01
N ALA A 167 14.54 -5.09 4.94
CA ALA A 167 14.75 -6.03 6.03
C ALA A 167 13.52 -6.16 6.93
N VAL A 168 12.86 -5.04 7.26
CA VAL A 168 11.59 -5.04 8.03
C VAL A 168 10.50 -5.80 7.29
N LYS A 169 10.38 -5.62 5.97
CA LYS A 169 9.39 -6.32 5.12
C LYS A 169 9.65 -7.81 5.04
N VAL A 170 10.90 -8.23 4.88
CA VAL A 170 11.30 -9.65 4.88
C VAL A 170 11.00 -10.29 6.24
N ALA A 171 11.40 -9.64 7.34
CA ALA A 171 11.13 -10.15 8.68
C ALA A 171 9.61 -10.26 8.94
N SER A 172 8.84 -9.26 8.53
CA SER A 172 7.39 -9.25 8.63
C SER A 172 6.77 -10.39 7.81
N LEU A 173 7.19 -10.58 6.55
CA LEU A 173 6.73 -11.64 5.67
C LEU A 173 7.00 -13.04 6.24
N ILE A 174 8.23 -13.29 6.70
CA ILE A 174 8.60 -14.58 7.31
C ILE A 174 7.76 -14.85 8.56
N HIS A 175 7.61 -13.85 9.43
CA HIS A 175 6.81 -13.99 10.64
C HIS A 175 5.34 -14.24 10.32
N THR A 176 4.74 -13.43 9.45
CA THR A 176 3.35 -13.59 9.02
C THR A 176 3.11 -14.93 8.33
N ALA A 177 4.05 -15.44 7.53
CA ALA A 177 3.95 -16.75 6.89
C ALA A 177 3.78 -17.89 7.90
N ARG A 178 4.42 -17.76 9.07
CA ARG A 178 4.38 -18.76 10.15
C ARG A 178 3.15 -18.63 11.06
N LEU A 179 2.39 -17.54 10.96
CA LEU A 179 1.18 -17.37 11.78
C LEU A 179 0.10 -18.39 11.40
N PRO A 180 -0.63 -18.94 12.38
CA PRO A 180 -1.74 -19.85 12.14
C PRO A 180 -2.83 -19.20 11.28
N VAL A 181 -3.34 -19.95 10.32
CA VAL A 181 -4.48 -19.56 9.49
C VAL A 181 -5.75 -19.97 10.24
N GLY A 182 -6.61 -19.02 10.59
CA GLY A 182 -7.82 -19.28 11.36
C GLY A 182 -8.45 -17.99 11.86
N SER A 183 -9.78 -17.98 12.06
CA SER A 183 -10.54 -16.77 12.39
C SER A 183 -9.94 -16.02 13.61
N PRO A 184 -9.50 -14.75 13.48
CA PRO A 184 -9.38 -13.91 14.65
C PRO A 184 -10.76 -13.88 15.32
N ALA A 185 -10.79 -14.03 16.65
CA ALA A 185 -12.02 -14.03 17.42
C ALA A 185 -12.92 -12.88 16.94
N VAL A 186 -14.11 -13.21 16.41
CA VAL A 186 -15.11 -12.21 16.04
C VAL A 186 -15.29 -11.31 17.26
N PRO A 187 -15.00 -10.00 17.17
CA PRO A 187 -15.33 -9.11 18.27
C PRO A 187 -16.83 -9.24 18.54
N THR A 188 -17.18 -9.61 19.77
CA THR A 188 -18.55 -9.92 20.23
C THR A 188 -19.55 -8.78 19.98
N ALA A 189 -19.08 -7.61 19.55
CA ALA A 189 -19.87 -6.43 19.21
C ALA A 189 -20.67 -6.53 17.90
N CYS A 190 -20.51 -7.59 17.09
CA CYS A 190 -21.25 -7.77 15.83
C CYS A 190 -22.22 -8.97 15.83
N LEU A 191 -22.45 -9.61 16.98
CA LEU A 191 -23.56 -10.55 17.10
C LEU A 191 -24.84 -9.76 17.39
N PRO A 192 -25.90 -9.86 16.57
CA PRO A 192 -27.21 -9.40 17.00
C PRO A 192 -27.55 -10.11 18.31
N ALA A 193 -27.99 -9.34 19.31
CA ALA A 193 -28.37 -9.88 20.61
C ALA A 193 -29.43 -10.99 20.41
N GLY A 194 -29.05 -12.25 20.60
CA GLY A 194 -30.03 -13.35 20.65
C GLY A 194 -29.69 -14.68 19.98
N LEU A 195 -28.52 -14.90 19.35
CA LEU A 195 -28.19 -16.23 18.83
C LEU A 195 -27.44 -17.07 19.88
N PRO A 196 -27.98 -18.22 20.32
CA PRO A 196 -27.34 -19.05 21.33
C PRO A 196 -26.06 -19.69 20.80
N LEU A 197 -25.02 -19.68 21.62
CA LEU A 197 -23.77 -20.41 21.40
C LEU A 197 -24.09 -21.91 21.31
N ALA A 198 -23.95 -22.49 20.11
CA ALA A 198 -23.88 -23.93 19.97
C ALA A 198 -22.64 -24.42 20.73
N ARG A 199 -22.88 -25.11 21.84
CA ARG A 199 -21.84 -25.83 22.61
C ARG A 199 -21.53 -27.16 21.91
N PRO A 200 -20.29 -27.67 22.05
CA PRO A 200 -19.81 -28.87 21.36
C PRO A 200 -20.60 -30.13 21.70
#